data_AF-A0A7R9QXU6-F1
#
_entry.id   AF-A0A7R9QXU6-F1
#
_cell.length_a   1.000
_cell.length_b   1.000
_cell.length_c   1.000
_cell.angle_alpha   90.00
_cell.angle_beta   90.00
_cell.angle_gamma   90.00
#
_symmetry.space_group_name_H-M   'P 1'
#
loop_
_entity.id
_entity.type
_entity.pdbx_description
1 polymer ?
#
loop_
_entity_poly.entity_id
_entity_poly.type
_entity_poly.pdbx_seq_one_letter_code
_entity_poly.pdbx_strand_id
1 'polypeptide(L)'
;MYVIYLAPLLLAIVGISESSAEPLVQLNVYYESLCPDCKQFLTTQLIPNYKKLQSIMSVELVPFGWAKVARVNHTDGTFDVNFTCQHGVQECIGNLIHNCVLNSESIDRSLELFGCMYSSKNYSKPAVAAEE
;
A
#
# COMPACT_ATOMS: atom_id res chain seq x y z
N MET A 1 -6.35 69.73 23.06
CA MET A 1 -7.19 68.59 22.63
C MET A 1 -6.41 67.84 21.56
N TYR A 2 -5.81 66.71 21.98
CA TYR A 2 -5.13 65.64 21.24
C TYR A 2 -4.31 65.96 19.98
N VAL A 3 -3.02 66.15 20.24
CA VAL A 3 -1.92 65.74 19.37
C VAL A 3 -1.97 64.21 19.22
N ILE A 4 -2.22 63.69 18.02
CA ILE A 4 -1.87 62.31 17.63
C ILE A 4 -1.18 62.38 16.27
N TYR A 5 0.09 62.80 16.31
CA TYR A 5 1.08 62.47 15.29
C TYR A 5 1.58 61.04 15.56
N LEU A 6 1.89 60.31 14.48
CA LEU A 6 2.78 59.14 14.40
C LEU A 6 2.24 57.77 14.85
N ALA A 7 1.73 57.02 13.87
CA ALA A 7 2.02 55.59 13.78
C ALA A 7 2.07 55.19 12.29
N PRO A 8 3.17 55.45 11.56
CA PRO A 8 3.50 54.55 10.46
C PRO A 8 3.98 53.24 11.09
N LEU A 9 3.96 52.17 10.29
CA LEU A 9 4.64 50.88 10.49
C LEU A 9 3.73 49.70 10.88
N LEU A 10 3.65 48.77 9.91
CA LEU A 10 3.34 47.34 10.02
C LEU A 10 1.87 46.92 10.18
N LEU A 11 1.05 47.26 9.18
CA LEU A 11 0.09 46.29 8.63
C LEU A 11 0.53 45.94 7.20
N ALA A 12 1.80 45.58 7.04
CA ALA A 12 2.08 44.52 6.08
C ALA A 12 1.38 43.31 6.69
N ILE A 13 0.18 43.02 6.20
CA ILE A 13 -0.43 41.71 6.34
C ILE A 13 0.68 40.79 5.84
N VAL A 14 1.41 40.17 6.78
CA VAL A 14 2.29 39.06 6.46
C VAL A 14 1.36 38.15 5.69
N GLY A 15 1.58 38.06 4.38
CA GLY A 15 0.84 37.12 3.55
C GLY A 15 1.00 35.80 4.28
N ILE A 16 -0.08 35.33 4.88
CA ILE A 16 -0.12 33.98 5.42
C ILE A 16 0.02 33.18 4.15
N SER A 17 1.26 32.77 3.86
CA SER A 17 1.52 31.72 2.90
C SER A 17 0.80 30.52 3.49
N GLU A 18 -0.44 30.32 3.08
CA GLU A 18 -1.08 29.03 3.18
C GLU A 18 -0.14 28.09 2.43
N SER A 19 0.69 27.39 3.19
CA SER A 19 1.40 26.22 2.70
C SER A 19 0.31 25.18 2.45
N SER A 20 -0.41 25.35 1.34
CA SER A 20 -1.24 24.31 0.76
C SER A 20 -0.28 23.17 0.43
N ALA A 21 -0.24 22.17 1.29
CA ALA A 21 0.46 20.94 0.96
C ALA A 21 -0.16 20.41 -0.34
N GLU A 22 0.66 20.34 -1.40
CA GLU A 22 0.22 19.77 -2.67
C GLU A 22 -0.33 18.35 -2.43
N PRO A 23 -1.46 17.98 -3.05
CA PRO A 23 -2.03 16.67 -2.85
C PRO A 23 -1.05 15.59 -3.32
N LEU A 24 -0.92 14.53 -2.52
CA LEU A 24 -0.08 13.39 -2.87
C LEU A 24 -0.61 12.70 -4.13
N VAL A 25 0.31 12.19 -4.95
CA VAL A 25 -0.05 11.33 -6.09
C VAL A 25 -0.58 10.00 -5.55
N GLN A 26 -1.85 9.70 -5.79
CA GLN A 26 -2.44 8.42 -5.40
C GLN A 26 -2.04 7.32 -6.40
N LEU A 27 -1.51 6.21 -5.88
CA LEU A 27 -1.15 5.03 -6.66
C LEU A 27 -1.83 3.79 -6.05
N ASN A 28 -2.78 3.23 -6.80
CA ASN A 28 -3.48 2.01 -6.41
C ASN A 28 -2.98 0.84 -7.26
N VAL A 29 -2.47 -0.20 -6.62
CA VAL A 29 -1.85 -1.35 -7.29
C VAL A 29 -2.65 -2.61 -6.98
N TYR A 30 -3.35 -3.10 -7.99
CA TYR A 30 -4.08 -4.36 -7.94
C TYR A 30 -3.18 -5.46 -8.51
N TYR A 31 -2.88 -6.48 -7.71
CA TYR A 31 -1.86 -7.47 -8.08
C TYR A 31 -2.15 -8.84 -7.48
N GLU A 32 -1.37 -9.83 -7.91
CA GLU A 32 -1.41 -11.20 -7.40
C GLU A 32 -0.05 -11.59 -6.85
N SER A 33 -0.01 -12.36 -5.77
CA SER A 33 1.24 -12.71 -5.12
C SER A 33 2.15 -13.56 -6.01
N LEU A 34 1.62 -14.38 -6.92
CA LEU A 34 2.42 -15.25 -7.80
C LEU A 34 2.45 -14.84 -9.26
N CYS A 35 1.77 -13.74 -9.64
CA CYS A 35 1.88 -13.21 -10.99
C CYS A 35 3.31 -12.69 -11.26
N PRO A 36 4.01 -13.20 -12.29
CA PRO A 36 5.40 -12.82 -12.57
C PRO A 36 5.58 -11.32 -12.83
N ASP A 37 4.67 -10.71 -13.59
CA ASP A 37 4.72 -9.28 -13.93
C ASP A 37 4.41 -8.41 -12.71
N CYS A 38 3.48 -8.85 -11.85
CA CYS A 38 3.21 -8.19 -10.57
C CYS A 38 4.45 -8.18 -9.68
N LYS A 39 5.10 -9.34 -9.51
CA LYS A 39 6.36 -9.46 -8.78
C LYS A 39 7.42 -8.53 -9.37
N GLN A 40 7.56 -8.51 -10.69
CA GLN A 40 8.54 -7.65 -11.36
C GLN A 40 8.23 -6.17 -11.10
N PHE A 41 6.98 -5.74 -11.22
CA PHE A 41 6.57 -4.36 -10.93
C PHE A 41 6.89 -3.98 -9.47
N LEU A 42 6.48 -4.80 -8.50
CA LEU A 42 6.74 -4.52 -7.09
C LEU A 42 8.24 -4.42 -6.79
N THR A 43 9.02 -5.42 -7.21
CA THR A 43 10.44 -5.55 -6.84
C THR A 43 11.38 -4.61 -7.60
N THR A 44 11.07 -4.31 -8.86
CA THR A 44 11.97 -3.52 -9.73
C THR A 44 11.54 -2.07 -9.92
N GLN A 45 10.26 -1.75 -9.69
CA GLN A 45 9.72 -0.42 -9.91
C GLN A 45 9.18 0.19 -8.62
N LEU A 46 8.18 -0.41 -7.99
CA LEU A 46 7.49 0.22 -6.87
C LEU A 46 8.39 0.36 -5.64
N ILE A 47 8.90 -0.74 -5.08
CA ILE A 47 9.72 -0.75 -3.86
C ILE A 47 10.92 0.22 -3.95
N PRO A 48 11.77 0.18 -5.01
CA PRO A 48 12.92 1.08 -5.09
C PRO A 48 12.54 2.56 -5.29
N ASN A 49 11.42 2.86 -5.95
CA ASN A 49 10.99 4.25 -6.17
C ASN A 49 10.20 4.81 -5.00
N TYR A 50 9.43 3.99 -4.29
CA TYR A 50 8.71 4.39 -3.09
C TYR A 50 9.67 4.96 -2.03
N LYS A 51 10.82 4.30 -1.81
CA LYS A 51 11.88 4.82 -0.92
C LYS A 51 12.37 6.24 -1.28
N LYS A 52 12.26 6.64 -2.55
CA LYS A 52 12.70 7.95 -3.04
C LYS A 52 11.57 8.97 -3.09
N LEU A 53 10.33 8.52 -3.26
CA LEU A 53 9.20 9.35 -3.64
C LEU A 53 8.03 9.30 -2.64
N GLN A 54 8.15 8.55 -1.54
CA GLN A 54 7.09 8.40 -0.52
C GLN A 54 6.57 9.74 0.04
N SER A 55 7.36 10.83 -0.01
CA SER A 55 6.92 12.15 0.43
C SER A 55 5.92 12.84 -0.51
N ILE A 56 5.74 12.33 -1.74
CA ILE A 56 4.87 12.91 -2.77
C ILE A 56 3.83 11.92 -3.30
N MET A 57 3.71 10.73 -2.70
CA MET A 57 2.74 9.71 -3.13
C MET A 57 2.03 9.06 -1.95
N SER A 58 0.81 8.60 -2.21
CA SER A 58 0.03 7.72 -1.34
C SER A 58 -0.14 6.40 -2.07
N VAL A 59 0.30 5.29 -1.48
CA VAL A 59 0.25 3.96 -2.11
C VAL A 59 -0.79 3.08 -1.42
N GLU A 60 -1.68 2.51 -2.21
CA GLU A 60 -2.61 1.47 -1.80
C GLU A 60 -2.30 0.18 -2.57
N LEU A 61 -2.09 -0.91 -1.83
CA LEU A 61 -1.82 -2.23 -2.40
C LEU A 61 -3.05 -3.12 -2.19
N VAL A 62 -3.49 -3.78 -3.26
CA VAL A 62 -4.67 -4.66 -3.25
C VAL A 62 -4.27 -6.04 -3.81
N PRO A 63 -3.81 -6.96 -2.94
CA PRO A 63 -3.45 -8.32 -3.33
C PRO A 63 -4.72 -9.17 -3.51
N PHE A 64 -5.15 -9.28 -4.76
CA PHE A 64 -6.32 -10.06 -5.17
C PHE A 64 -6.23 -10.43 -6.66
N GLY A 65 -6.05 -9.40 -7.50
CA GLY A 65 -5.90 -9.53 -8.95
C GLY A 65 -7.02 -10.33 -9.60
N TRP A 66 -6.66 -11.41 -10.30
CA TRP A 66 -7.62 -12.23 -11.04
C TRP A 66 -8.29 -13.34 -10.21
N ALA A 67 -8.14 -13.29 -8.88
CA ALA A 67 -8.87 -14.18 -8.00
C ALA A 67 -10.38 -14.04 -8.20
N LYS A 68 -11.10 -15.16 -8.02
CA LYS A 68 -12.56 -15.24 -8.09
C LYS A 68 -13.10 -15.71 -6.76
N VAL A 69 -14.27 -15.17 -6.41
CA VAL A 69 -15.01 -15.58 -5.22
C VAL A 69 -16.12 -16.53 -5.63
N ALA A 70 -16.08 -17.76 -5.13
CA ALA A 70 -17.19 -18.70 -5.24
C ALA A 70 -18.16 -18.54 -4.05
N ARG A 71 -19.45 -18.80 -4.31
CA ARG A 71 -20.56 -18.43 -3.42
C ARG A 71 -20.45 -19.01 -2.00
N VAL A 72 -20.84 -18.12 -1.08
CA VAL A 72 -21.01 -18.27 0.36
C VAL A 72 -22.15 -19.25 0.65
N ASN A 73 -21.87 -20.33 1.37
CA ASN A 73 -22.92 -20.96 2.18
C ASN A 73 -23.04 -20.17 3.47
N HIS A 74 -24.19 -19.52 3.64
CA HIS A 74 -24.55 -18.92 4.91
C HIS A 74 -25.10 -20.01 5.82
N THR A 75 -24.26 -20.54 6.69
CA THR A 75 -24.70 -21.32 7.84
C THR A 75 -24.20 -20.59 9.08
N ASP A 76 -25.11 -20.34 10.02
CA ASP A 76 -24.79 -19.86 11.37
C ASP A 76 -24.01 -18.52 11.47
N GLY A 77 -24.13 -17.66 10.46
CA GLY A 77 -23.47 -16.35 10.44
C GLY A 77 -21.99 -16.40 10.05
N THR A 78 -21.47 -17.57 9.69
CA THR A 78 -20.15 -17.71 9.07
C THR A 78 -20.28 -17.64 7.55
N PHE A 79 -19.36 -16.91 6.92
CA PHE A 79 -19.25 -16.85 5.48
C PHE A 79 -18.22 -17.89 5.03
N ASP A 80 -18.67 -19.01 4.47
CA ASP A 80 -17.78 -19.93 3.76
C ASP A 80 -17.44 -19.33 2.39
N VAL A 81 -16.50 -18.38 2.37
CA VAL A 81 -16.00 -17.76 1.14
C VAL A 81 -14.87 -18.61 0.59
N ASN A 82 -15.04 -19.13 -0.63
CA ASN A 82 -13.97 -19.85 -1.31
C ASN A 82 -13.35 -18.96 -2.39
N PHE A 83 -12.02 -18.85 -2.37
CA PHE A 83 -11.24 -18.09 -3.34
C PHE A 83 -10.55 -19.02 -4.32
N THR A 84 -10.65 -18.70 -5.62
CA THR A 84 -9.91 -19.38 -6.68
C THR A 84 -8.97 -18.40 -7.34
N CYS A 85 -7.67 -18.69 -7.34
CA CYS A 85 -6.63 -17.82 -7.91
C CYS A 85 -6.01 -18.47 -9.17
N GLN A 86 -5.42 -17.65 -10.05
CA GLN A 86 -4.91 -18.09 -11.35
C GLN A 86 -3.76 -19.10 -11.19
N HIS A 87 -2.87 -18.85 -10.23
CA HIS A 87 -1.69 -19.67 -9.96
C HIS A 87 -1.93 -20.69 -8.83
N GLY A 88 -3.20 -21.04 -8.59
CA GLY A 88 -3.62 -22.07 -7.64
C GLY A 88 -3.63 -21.61 -6.18
N VAL A 89 -3.74 -22.58 -5.26
CA VAL A 89 -3.98 -22.29 -3.83
C VAL A 89 -2.84 -21.54 -3.16
N GLN A 90 -1.59 -21.72 -3.62
CA GLN A 90 -0.43 -21.03 -3.03
C GLN A 90 -0.48 -19.52 -3.30
N GLU A 91 -1.05 -19.11 -4.43
CA GLU A 91 -1.32 -17.69 -4.69
C GLU A 91 -2.42 -17.15 -3.79
N CYS A 92 -3.50 -17.90 -3.56
CA CYS A 92 -4.52 -17.45 -2.62
C CYS A 92 -3.96 -17.28 -1.20
N ILE A 93 -3.10 -18.20 -0.76
CA ILE A 93 -2.38 -18.10 0.51
C ILE A 93 -1.45 -16.88 0.51
N GLY A 94 -0.70 -16.67 -0.56
CA GLY A 94 0.19 -15.50 -0.69
C GLY A 94 -0.56 -14.17 -0.68
N ASN A 95 -1.68 -14.06 -1.41
CA ASN A 95 -2.58 -12.91 -1.38
C ASN A 95 -3.12 -12.68 0.04
N LEU A 96 -3.54 -13.74 0.75
CA LEU A 96 -3.99 -13.64 2.14
C LEU A 96 -2.87 -13.12 3.06
N ILE A 97 -1.66 -13.65 2.95
CA ILE A 97 -0.51 -13.20 3.76
C ILE A 97 -0.23 -11.72 3.47
N HIS A 98 -0.21 -11.29 2.20
CA HIS A 98 -0.01 -9.89 1.86
C HIS A 98 -1.11 -8.99 2.44
N ASN A 99 -2.38 -9.41 2.40
CA ASN A 99 -3.48 -8.68 3.05
C ASN A 99 -3.29 -8.60 4.57
N CYS A 100 -2.88 -9.69 5.24
CA CYS A 100 -2.61 -9.70 6.67
C CYS A 100 -1.51 -8.70 7.04
N VAL A 101 -0.41 -8.68 6.28
CA VAL A 101 0.70 -7.74 6.48
C VAL A 101 0.22 -6.30 6.32
N LEU A 102 -0.54 -5.98 5.26
CA LEU A 102 -1.09 -4.64 5.05
C LEU A 102 -2.06 -4.20 6.15
N ASN A 103 -2.76 -5.15 6.76
CA ASN A 103 -3.67 -4.87 7.87
C ASN A 103 -2.94 -4.64 9.20
N SER A 104 -1.72 -5.17 9.37
CA SER A 104 -0.96 -5.09 10.63
C SER A 104 0.20 -4.10 10.60
N GLU A 105 0.69 -3.70 9.43
CA GLU A 105 1.92 -2.95 9.26
C GLU A 105 1.72 -1.64 8.49
N SER A 106 2.67 -0.70 8.62
CA SER A 106 2.72 0.47 7.74
C SER A 106 3.02 0.06 6.29
N ILE A 107 2.72 0.92 5.33
CA ILE A 107 3.05 0.67 3.92
C ILE A 107 4.57 0.53 3.71
N ASP A 108 5.39 1.29 4.44
CA ASP A 108 6.85 1.21 4.39
C ASP A 108 7.31 -0.20 4.79
N ARG A 109 6.81 -0.69 5.93
CA ARG A 109 7.18 -1.99 6.46
C ARG A 109 6.61 -3.13 5.61
N SER A 110 5.40 -2.96 5.08
CA SER A 110 4.78 -3.91 4.16
C SER A 110 5.61 -4.08 2.89
N LEU A 111 6.06 -2.99 2.27
CA LEU A 111 6.90 -3.04 1.07
C LEU A 111 8.27 -3.69 1.33
N GLU A 112 8.87 -3.47 2.49
CA GLU A 112 10.09 -4.18 2.90
C GLU A 112 9.86 -5.69 3.05
N LEU A 113 8.79 -6.09 3.77
CA LEU A 113 8.44 -7.49 3.96
C LEU A 113 8.11 -8.17 2.64
N PHE A 114 7.37 -7.53 1.74
CA PHE A 114 7.08 -8.06 0.41
C PHE A 114 8.35 -8.23 -0.41
N GLY A 115 9.26 -7.26 -0.36
CA GLY A 115 10.58 -7.39 -0.98
C GLY A 115 11.36 -8.60 -0.46
N CYS A 116 11.33 -8.84 0.85
CA CYS A 116 11.93 -10.01 1.48
C CYS A 116 11.25 -11.32 1.02
N MET A 117 9.93 -11.41 1.12
CA MET A 117 9.16 -12.58 0.69
C MET A 117 9.44 -12.94 -0.78
N TYR A 118 9.48 -11.94 -1.66
CA TYR A 118 9.79 -12.15 -3.08
C TYR A 118 11.25 -12.52 -3.38
N SER A 119 12.15 -12.34 -2.42
CA SER A 119 13.56 -12.73 -2.53
C SER A 119 13.81 -14.20 -2.18
N SER A 120 12.88 -14.84 -1.46
CA SER A 120 12.96 -16.28 -1.14
C SER A 120 12.96 -17.12 -2.42
N LYS A 121 13.77 -18.18 -2.42
CA LYS A 121 13.77 -19.20 -3.48
C LYS A 121 12.43 -19.95 -3.54
N ASN A 122 11.75 -20.02 -2.40
CA ASN A 122 10.48 -20.70 -2.21
C ASN A 122 9.29 -19.74 -2.12
N TYR A 123 9.39 -18.50 -2.63
CA TYR A 123 8.29 -17.52 -2.56
C TYR A 123 6.95 -18.04 -3.13
N SER A 124 6.99 -18.97 -4.08
CA SER A 124 5.80 -19.63 -4.66
C SER A 124 5.15 -20.68 -3.74
N LYS A 125 5.75 -20.93 -2.57
CA LYS A 125 5.31 -21.88 -1.54
C LYS A 125 5.41 -21.20 -0.17
N PRO A 126 4.49 -20.28 0.19
CA PRO A 126 4.62 -19.46 1.39
C PRO A 126 4.87 -20.23 2.69
N ALA A 127 4.27 -21.41 2.87
CA ALA A 127 4.49 -22.25 4.05
C ALA A 127 5.94 -22.74 4.17
N VAL A 128 6.59 -23.08 3.05
CA VAL A 128 7.99 -23.51 3.02
C VAL A 128 8.92 -22.30 3.18
N ALA A 129 8.59 -21.17 2.54
CA ALA A 129 9.38 -19.95 2.64
C ALA A 129 9.42 -19.38 4.07
N ALA A 130 8.39 -19.61 4.89
CA ALA A 130 8.34 -19.14 6.28
C ALA A 130 9.31 -19.89 7.22
N GLU A 131 9.91 -20.99 6.76
CA GLU A 131 10.87 -21.80 7.52
C GLU A 131 12.34 -21.51 7.13
N GLU A 132 12.58 -20.62 6.15
CA GLU A 132 13.91 -20.16 5.71
C GLU A 132 14.46 -19.03 6.57
#